data_AF-A0A0H5CI73-F1
#
_entry.id   AF-A0A0H5CI73-F1
#
_cell.length_a   1.000
_cell.length_b   1.000
_cell.length_c   1.000
_cell.angle_alpha   90.00
_cell.angle_beta   90.00
_cell.angle_gamma   90.00
#
_symmetry.space_group_name_H-M   'P 1'
#
loop_
_entity.id
_entity.type
_entity.pdbx_description
1 polymer ?
#
loop_
_entity_poly.entity_id
_entity_poly.type
_entity_poly.pdbx_seq_one_letter_code
_entity_poly.pdbx_strand_id
1 'polypeptide(L)'
;MTALGFPAFPPVGRGVFARSWWGREWIKAMEDSALDEAQLRHGRKYARGGYVGAITVSAGRLSATVRDYEDDTSYQTIMRLEPLSDAEWRRFLDQVATQSGHIAALLDGDMPADLVDAAADAGVRLLPDIGDLDPECTCPGWELPCRHAAALAYQVSWLLDSDPFVLLLLRGKATADLLSDLQSRSATEPATTAFARQPAELPDPPTIPTEAPPPPDIPAADGIDPAGLALLVIDAAQRARRMMTTDLPDLPRTADLVRYAATYPSVHLDVDPRAIEAWRNGGWDGLHVLETTWRPPTALTARAADAANTVAEGPIEVHHNHWTMGNTQVRLGRDGRWYPYRDQNGQWWPAGPPQPDIASALIAVLA
;
A
#
# COMPACT_ATOMS: atom_id res chain seq x y z
N MET A 1 3.17 31.11 -15.96
CA MET A 1 3.94 30.34 -14.95
C MET A 1 2.95 29.57 -14.11
N THR A 2 2.90 28.26 -14.30
CA THR A 2 2.02 27.36 -13.54
C THR A 2 2.65 27.14 -12.17
N ALA A 3 1.93 27.49 -11.10
CA ALA A 3 2.33 27.19 -9.74
C ALA A 3 1.33 26.20 -9.13
N LEU A 4 1.83 25.18 -8.44
CA LEU A 4 1.01 24.17 -7.76
C LEU A 4 1.13 24.35 -6.25
N GLY A 5 -0.01 24.37 -5.55
CA GLY A 5 -0.07 24.42 -4.10
C GLY A 5 -0.40 23.05 -3.51
N PHE A 6 0.39 22.62 -2.54
CA PHE A 6 0.20 21.39 -1.80
C PHE A 6 -0.17 21.72 -0.35
N PRO A 7 -1.19 21.06 0.23
CA PRO A 7 -1.59 21.31 1.60
C PRO A 7 -0.46 20.97 2.58
N ALA A 8 -0.46 21.61 3.75
CA ALA A 8 0.48 21.30 4.81
C ALA A 8 0.35 19.84 5.24
N PHE A 9 1.49 19.17 5.46
CA PHE A 9 1.49 17.80 5.97
C PHE A 9 1.14 17.76 7.46
N PRO A 10 0.32 16.79 7.91
CA PRO A 10 0.07 16.60 9.33
C PRO A 10 1.35 16.13 10.05
N PRO A 11 1.43 16.25 11.38
CA PRO A 11 2.51 15.68 12.14
C PRO A 11 2.61 14.15 11.92
N VAL A 12 3.83 13.65 11.70
CA VAL A 12 4.10 12.23 11.44
C VAL A 12 5.08 11.66 12.46
N GLY A 13 4.94 10.35 12.73
CA GLY A 13 5.82 9.61 13.63
C GLY A 13 7.21 9.33 13.05
N ARG A 14 7.92 8.36 13.64
CA ARG A 14 9.22 7.91 13.13
C ARG A 14 9.05 7.18 11.80
N GLY A 15 9.95 7.45 10.85
CA GLY A 15 9.94 6.88 9.50
C GLY A 15 11.02 7.53 8.63
N VAL A 16 11.25 6.98 7.43
CA VAL A 16 12.15 7.55 6.43
C VAL A 16 11.52 8.78 5.77
N PHE A 17 12.35 9.75 5.34
CA PHE A 17 11.87 10.94 4.63
C PHE A 17 11.68 10.73 3.13
N ALA A 18 12.31 9.72 2.54
CA ALA A 18 12.11 9.33 1.15
C ALA A 18 12.07 7.81 1.04
N ARG A 19 11.10 7.30 0.29
CA ARG A 19 10.93 5.90 -0.08
C ARG A 19 11.49 5.63 -1.47
N SER A 20 11.24 6.57 -2.39
CA SER A 20 11.75 6.53 -3.75
C SER A 20 13.26 6.77 -3.80
N TRP A 21 13.92 6.27 -4.85
CA TRP A 21 15.34 6.49 -5.02
C TRP A 21 15.65 7.96 -5.37
N TRP A 22 14.80 8.62 -6.18
CA TRP A 22 14.95 10.04 -6.52
C TRP A 22 14.69 10.97 -5.34
N GLY A 23 13.74 10.63 -4.45
CA GLY A 23 13.54 11.35 -3.20
C GLY A 23 14.74 11.24 -2.25
N ARG A 24 15.46 10.11 -2.27
CA ARG A 24 16.71 9.96 -1.51
C ARG A 24 17.85 10.78 -2.11
N GLU A 25 17.99 10.81 -3.43
CA GLU A 25 18.98 11.68 -4.10
C GLU A 25 18.71 13.17 -3.82
N TRP A 26 17.43 13.58 -3.81
CA TRP A 26 17.04 14.93 -3.39
C TRP A 26 17.50 15.27 -1.96
N ILE A 27 17.23 14.38 -1.01
CA ILE A 27 17.68 14.57 0.39
C ILE A 27 19.20 14.62 0.45
N LYS A 28 19.87 13.70 -0.25
CA LYS A 28 21.32 13.60 -0.27
C LYS A 28 21.95 14.89 -0.79
N ALA A 29 21.47 15.44 -1.90
CA ALA A 29 21.95 16.71 -2.42
C ALA A 29 21.88 17.85 -1.38
N MET A 30 20.81 17.89 -0.59
CA MET A 30 20.67 18.85 0.51
C MET A 30 21.60 18.55 1.70
N GLU A 31 21.65 17.30 2.14
CA GLU A 31 22.46 16.89 3.31
C GLU A 31 23.96 17.01 3.04
N ASP A 32 24.42 16.65 1.84
CA ASP A 32 25.83 16.75 1.41
C ASP A 32 26.26 18.22 1.26
N SER A 33 25.31 19.14 1.05
CA SER A 33 25.55 20.59 1.00
C SER A 33 25.56 21.26 2.38
N ALA A 34 25.15 20.54 3.43
CA ALA A 34 24.95 21.14 4.74
C ALA A 34 26.26 21.35 5.51
N LEU A 35 26.42 22.54 6.08
CA LEU A 35 27.61 22.88 6.87
C LEU A 35 27.46 22.57 8.37
N ASP A 36 26.24 22.33 8.85
CA ASP A 36 25.94 22.05 10.26
C ASP A 36 24.87 20.93 10.40
N GLU A 37 25.30 19.77 10.87
CA GLU A 37 24.43 18.62 11.12
C GLU A 37 23.36 18.88 12.18
N ALA A 38 23.58 19.83 13.11
CA ALA A 38 22.58 20.18 14.11
C ALA A 38 21.35 20.82 13.47
N GLN A 39 21.52 21.62 12.42
CA GLN A 39 20.41 22.18 11.65
C GLN A 39 19.63 21.11 10.93
N LEU A 40 20.30 20.10 10.37
CA LEU A 40 19.62 18.95 9.78
C LEU A 40 18.79 18.20 10.82
N ARG A 41 19.32 17.98 12.03
CA ARG A 41 18.57 17.34 13.12
C ARG A 41 17.32 18.15 13.50
N HIS A 42 17.44 19.47 13.60
CA HIS A 42 16.29 20.34 13.85
C HIS A 42 15.31 20.34 12.68
N GLY A 43 15.77 20.45 11.44
CA GLY A 43 14.93 20.39 10.24
C GLY A 43 14.08 19.12 10.18
N ARG A 44 14.65 17.96 10.53
CA ARG A 44 13.91 16.70 10.65
C ARG A 44 12.81 16.75 11.72
N LYS A 45 13.03 17.45 12.83
CA LYS A 45 12.01 17.65 13.88
C LYS A 45 10.88 18.56 13.38
N TYR A 46 11.20 19.64 12.66
CA TYR A 46 10.21 20.58 12.14
C TYR A 46 9.35 19.94 11.04
N ALA A 47 9.99 19.23 10.10
CA ALA A 47 9.30 18.52 9.03
C ALA A 47 8.30 17.48 9.56
N ARG A 48 8.70 16.69 10.58
CA ARG A 48 7.81 15.71 11.21
C ARG A 48 6.75 16.32 12.13
N GLY A 49 7.03 17.48 12.72
CA GLY A 49 6.14 18.11 13.69
C GLY A 49 4.96 18.89 13.08
N GLY A 50 4.82 18.92 11.75
CA GLY A 50 3.75 19.67 11.09
C GLY A 50 3.95 21.19 11.16
N TYR A 51 5.20 21.65 11.18
CA TYR A 51 5.54 23.07 11.28
C TYR A 51 5.76 23.77 9.94
N VAL A 52 5.85 22.99 8.85
CA VAL A 52 5.89 23.51 7.48
C VAL A 52 4.45 23.64 6.98
N GLY A 53 4.09 24.84 6.54
CA GLY A 53 2.77 25.15 5.99
C GLY A 53 2.57 24.56 4.58
N ALA A 54 1.59 25.10 3.87
CA ALA A 54 1.36 24.72 2.47
C ALA A 54 2.61 25.00 1.62
N ILE A 55 2.95 24.05 0.75
CA ILE A 55 4.13 24.14 -0.12
C ILE A 55 3.66 24.56 -1.51
N THR A 56 4.24 25.63 -2.03
CA THR A 56 4.03 26.06 -3.42
C THR A 56 5.23 25.67 -4.25
N VAL A 57 4.98 25.02 -5.39
CA VAL A 57 5.98 24.58 -6.36
C VAL A 57 5.76 25.31 -7.68
N SER A 58 6.84 25.85 -8.24
CA SER A 58 6.89 26.46 -9.56
C SER A 58 8.25 26.21 -10.19
N ALA A 59 8.40 26.54 -11.48
CA ALA A 59 9.69 26.48 -12.17
C ALA A 59 10.80 27.17 -11.36
N GLY A 60 11.77 26.37 -10.93
CA GLY A 60 12.96 26.74 -10.18
C GLY A 60 12.74 27.20 -8.74
N ARG A 61 11.53 27.06 -8.18
CA ARG A 61 11.20 27.61 -6.86
C ARG A 61 10.20 26.77 -6.11
N LEU A 62 10.59 26.39 -4.90
CA LEU A 62 9.76 25.86 -3.82
C LEU A 62 9.59 26.94 -2.75
N SER A 63 8.40 27.10 -2.19
CA SER A 63 8.21 28.05 -1.08
C SER A 63 7.17 27.56 -0.08
N ALA A 64 7.44 27.76 1.21
CA ALA A 64 6.50 27.52 2.29
C ALA A 64 6.73 28.51 3.44
N THR A 65 5.70 28.73 4.23
CA THR A 65 5.84 29.38 5.53
C THR A 65 6.16 28.31 6.57
N VAL A 66 7.25 28.46 7.30
CA VAL A 66 7.66 27.51 8.36
C VAL A 66 7.56 28.19 9.71
N ARG A 67 6.81 27.58 10.62
CA ARG A 67 6.56 28.10 11.97
C ARG A 67 7.60 27.56 12.95
N ASP A 68 8.18 28.44 13.75
CA ASP A 68 9.05 28.04 14.85
C ASP A 68 8.22 27.48 16.00
N TYR A 69 8.61 26.33 16.53
CA TYR A 69 7.88 25.72 17.64
C TYR A 69 8.18 26.39 18.99
N GLU A 70 9.27 27.15 19.09
CA GLU A 70 9.70 27.76 20.35
C GLU A 70 8.95 29.07 20.65
N ASP A 71 8.74 29.91 19.64
CA ASP A 71 8.16 31.25 19.79
C ASP A 71 6.96 31.52 18.86
N ASP A 72 6.53 30.51 18.09
CA ASP A 72 5.42 30.58 17.12
C ASP A 72 5.65 31.54 15.94
N THR A 73 6.86 32.11 15.79
CA THR A 73 7.21 33.01 14.70
C THR A 73 7.22 32.24 13.38
N SER A 74 6.70 32.85 12.32
CA SER A 74 6.65 32.25 10.99
C SER A 74 7.68 32.88 10.05
N TYR A 75 8.47 32.04 9.38
CA TYR A 75 9.50 32.46 8.43
C TYR A 75 9.12 32.04 7.00
N GLN A 76 9.28 32.97 6.06
CA GLN A 76 9.17 32.64 4.64
C GLN A 76 10.43 31.89 4.23
N THR A 77 10.25 30.67 3.77
CA THR A 77 11.33 29.76 3.39
C THR A 77 11.16 29.38 1.93
N ILE A 78 12.23 29.53 1.17
CA ILE A 78 12.29 29.30 -0.26
C ILE A 78 13.46 28.37 -0.53
N MET A 79 13.29 27.46 -1.47
CA MET A 79 14.37 26.64 -1.99
C MET A 79 14.36 26.75 -3.51
N ARG A 80 15.50 27.13 -4.09
CA ARG A 80 15.70 27.24 -5.53
C ARG A 80 16.46 26.03 -6.04
N LEU A 81 16.13 25.67 -7.27
CA LEU A 81 16.85 24.71 -8.09
C LEU A 81 16.84 25.29 -9.51
N GLU A 82 17.97 25.24 -10.20
CA GLU A 82 18.04 25.81 -11.55
C GLU A 82 17.12 25.03 -12.53
N PRO A 83 16.20 25.71 -13.24
CA PRO A 83 15.42 25.08 -14.30
C PRO A 83 16.34 24.59 -15.44
N LEU A 84 15.94 23.51 -16.11
CA LEU A 84 16.61 23.09 -17.33
C LEU A 84 16.32 24.09 -18.45
N SER A 85 17.32 24.35 -19.28
CA SER A 85 17.16 25.11 -20.52
C SER A 85 16.29 24.36 -21.54
N ASP A 86 15.74 25.08 -22.52
CA ASP A 86 14.98 24.45 -23.62
C ASP A 86 15.79 23.40 -24.39
N ALA A 87 17.12 23.55 -24.45
CA ALA A 87 18.00 22.58 -25.07
C ALA A 87 18.12 21.29 -24.26
N GLU A 88 18.27 21.41 -22.93
CA GLU A 88 18.29 20.26 -22.02
C GLU A 88 16.94 19.56 -21.97
N TRP A 89 15.84 20.31 -21.91
CA TRP A 89 14.50 19.74 -22.03
C TRP A 89 14.32 18.97 -23.33
N ARG A 90 14.80 19.50 -24.46
CA ARG A 90 14.73 18.74 -25.73
C ARG A 90 15.48 17.42 -25.64
N ARG A 91 16.71 17.41 -25.10
CA ARG A 91 17.49 16.17 -24.94
C ARG A 91 16.85 15.18 -23.98
N PHE A 92 16.32 15.64 -22.84
CA PHE A 92 15.60 14.79 -21.89
C PHE A 92 14.40 14.12 -22.55
N LEU A 93 13.58 14.88 -23.27
CA LEU A 93 12.40 14.35 -23.96
C LEU A 93 12.76 13.37 -25.07
N ASP A 94 13.90 13.56 -25.74
CA ASP A 94 14.41 12.57 -26.70
C ASP A 94 14.74 11.26 -25.99
N GLN A 95 15.36 11.30 -24.80
CA GLN A 95 15.63 10.10 -23.99
C GLN A 95 14.34 9.42 -23.51
N VAL A 96 13.35 10.17 -23.06
CA VAL A 96 12.04 9.61 -22.70
C VAL A 96 11.38 8.92 -23.90
N ALA A 97 11.48 9.51 -25.09
CA ALA A 97 10.87 8.97 -26.30
C ALA A 97 11.59 7.74 -26.88
N THR A 98 12.81 7.42 -26.44
CA THR A 98 13.55 6.23 -26.93
C THR A 98 12.86 4.91 -26.60
N GLN A 99 12.10 4.85 -25.49
CA GLN A 99 11.42 3.65 -25.04
C GLN A 99 10.02 4.00 -24.52
N SER A 100 8.99 3.33 -25.04
CA SER A 100 7.61 3.51 -24.57
C SER A 100 7.44 3.21 -23.07
N GLY A 101 8.31 2.35 -22.51
CA GLY A 101 8.36 2.04 -21.08
C GLY A 101 8.68 3.26 -20.20
N HIS A 102 9.52 4.20 -20.65
CA HIS A 102 9.83 5.41 -19.88
C HIS A 102 8.59 6.32 -19.73
N ILE A 103 7.81 6.47 -20.80
CA ILE A 103 6.57 7.26 -20.77
C ILE A 103 5.55 6.61 -19.83
N ALA A 104 5.37 5.28 -19.93
CA ALA A 104 4.46 4.55 -19.06
C ALA A 104 4.86 4.68 -17.58
N ALA A 105 6.14 4.49 -17.25
CA ALA A 105 6.64 4.61 -15.89
C ALA A 105 6.40 6.01 -15.29
N LEU A 106 6.70 7.07 -16.06
CA LEU A 106 6.42 8.45 -15.63
C LEU A 106 4.92 8.68 -15.38
N LEU A 107 4.04 8.14 -16.23
CA LEU A 107 2.58 8.23 -16.05
C LEU A 107 2.10 7.46 -14.80
N ASP A 108 2.77 6.37 -14.45
CA ASP A 108 2.51 5.60 -13.23
C ASP A 108 3.14 6.23 -11.97
N GLY A 109 3.77 7.40 -12.10
CA GLY A 109 4.39 8.12 -10.99
C GLY A 109 5.76 7.56 -10.57
N ASP A 110 6.43 6.84 -11.47
CA ASP A 110 7.78 6.32 -11.26
C ASP A 110 8.82 7.11 -12.06
N MET A 111 10.04 7.20 -11.53
CA MET A 111 11.19 7.79 -12.23
C MET A 111 12.21 6.66 -12.51
N PRO A 112 12.26 6.13 -13.75
CA PRO A 112 13.21 5.07 -14.08
C PRO A 112 14.66 5.54 -13.90
N ALA A 113 15.49 4.75 -13.23
CA ALA A 113 16.89 5.09 -12.99
C ALA A 113 17.70 5.13 -14.29
N ASP A 114 17.45 4.18 -15.19
CA ASP A 114 18.05 4.12 -16.52
C ASP A 114 17.69 5.32 -17.40
N LEU A 115 16.46 5.88 -17.28
CA LEU A 115 16.11 7.14 -17.92
C LEU A 115 16.97 8.31 -17.40
N VAL A 116 17.18 8.40 -16.09
CA VAL A 116 17.98 9.48 -15.50
C VAL A 116 19.45 9.32 -15.86
N ASP A 117 19.98 8.10 -15.88
CA ASP A 117 21.34 7.81 -16.32
C ASP A 117 21.54 8.19 -17.81
N ALA A 118 20.61 7.77 -18.68
CA ALA A 118 20.64 8.13 -20.09
C ALA A 118 20.51 9.65 -20.34
N ALA A 119 19.71 10.34 -19.51
CA ALA A 119 19.61 11.80 -19.54
C ALA A 119 20.93 12.46 -19.11
N ALA A 120 21.58 11.94 -18.06
CA ALA A 120 22.88 12.43 -17.60
C ALA A 120 23.97 12.24 -18.66
N ASP A 121 24.01 11.08 -19.33
CA ASP A 121 24.91 10.82 -20.48
C ASP A 121 24.65 11.78 -21.65
N ALA A 122 23.41 12.23 -21.83
CA ALA A 122 23.01 13.26 -22.79
C ALA A 122 23.27 14.70 -22.28
N GLY A 123 23.96 14.86 -21.14
CA GLY A 123 24.30 16.14 -20.53
C GLY A 123 23.12 16.84 -19.88
N VAL A 124 22.11 16.09 -19.43
CA VAL A 124 20.96 16.61 -18.68
C VAL A 124 20.95 16.03 -17.28
N ARG A 125 21.38 16.84 -16.30
CA ARG A 125 21.28 16.46 -14.88
C ARG A 125 19.87 16.76 -14.41
N LEU A 126 19.02 15.75 -14.25
CA LEU A 126 17.64 15.94 -13.80
C LEU A 126 17.54 16.16 -12.28
N LEU A 127 18.19 15.29 -11.51
CA LEU A 127 18.23 15.40 -10.05
C LEU A 127 19.28 16.46 -9.63
N PRO A 128 19.09 17.12 -8.48
CA PRO A 128 20.09 18.03 -7.94
C PRO A 128 21.30 17.25 -7.42
N ASP A 129 22.47 17.89 -7.43
CA ASP A 129 23.70 17.44 -6.79
C ASP A 129 24.08 18.39 -5.64
N ILE A 130 25.20 18.11 -4.97
CA ILE A 130 25.79 18.98 -3.95
C ILE A 130 25.93 20.42 -4.47
N GLY A 131 25.39 21.38 -3.73
CA GLY A 131 25.41 22.80 -4.05
C GLY A 131 24.33 23.28 -5.03
N ASP A 132 23.54 22.39 -5.65
CA ASP A 132 22.51 22.81 -6.61
C ASP A 132 21.23 23.35 -5.92
N LEU A 133 20.99 22.97 -4.66
CA LEU A 133 19.85 23.45 -3.86
C LEU A 133 20.23 24.72 -3.10
N ASP A 134 19.58 25.83 -3.45
CA ASP A 134 19.85 27.15 -2.90
C ASP A 134 18.74 27.62 -1.94
N PRO A 135 18.97 27.55 -0.61
CA PRO A 135 17.98 27.92 0.40
C PRO A 135 17.99 29.42 0.71
N GLU A 136 16.81 30.04 0.71
CA GLU A 136 16.58 31.40 1.23
C GLU A 136 15.54 31.35 2.36
N CYS A 137 15.84 31.96 3.51
CA CYS A 137 14.89 32.01 4.62
C CYS A 137 14.94 33.39 5.30
N THR A 138 13.79 33.89 5.75
CA THR A 138 13.71 35.17 6.49
C THR A 138 14.07 35.04 7.97
N CYS A 139 14.57 33.88 8.42
CA CYS A 139 15.03 33.70 9.80
C CYS A 139 16.38 34.41 10.03
N PRO A 140 16.70 34.83 11.26
CA PRO A 140 17.97 35.48 11.58
C PRO A 140 19.19 34.53 11.58
N GLY A 141 18.98 33.23 11.34
CA GLY A 141 20.03 32.23 11.24
C GLY A 141 20.90 32.42 9.99
N TRP A 142 22.18 32.04 10.10
CA TRP A 142 23.18 32.18 9.04
C TRP A 142 23.65 30.82 8.50
N GLU A 143 23.08 29.74 9.03
CA GLU A 143 23.42 28.37 8.65
C GLU A 143 22.85 28.00 7.28
N LEU A 144 23.58 27.17 6.53
CA LEU A 144 23.27 26.75 5.17
C LEU A 144 23.18 25.22 5.11
N PRO A 145 21.98 24.64 4.88
CA PRO A 145 20.66 25.26 5.07
C PRO A 145 20.34 25.50 6.56
N CYS A 146 19.51 26.50 6.86
CA CYS A 146 18.94 26.66 8.20
C CYS A 146 17.91 25.54 8.48
N ARG A 147 17.55 25.34 9.75
CA ARG A 147 16.52 24.35 10.15
C ARG A 147 15.20 24.42 9.37
N HIS A 148 14.76 25.61 8.98
CA HIS A 148 13.52 25.81 8.22
C HIS A 148 13.65 25.35 6.77
N ALA A 149 14.77 25.70 6.11
CA ALA A 149 15.06 25.26 4.74
C ALA A 149 15.29 23.75 4.68
N ALA A 150 15.99 23.17 5.66
CA ALA A 150 16.12 21.73 5.79
C ALA A 150 14.75 21.07 5.98
N ALA A 151 13.86 21.64 6.81
CA ALA A 151 12.51 21.12 7.01
C ALA A 151 11.68 21.13 5.72
N LEU A 152 11.77 22.20 4.92
CA LEU A 152 11.14 22.28 3.61
C LEU A 152 11.68 21.19 2.67
N ALA A 153 13.01 21.01 2.57
CA ALA A 153 13.61 19.97 1.73
C ALA A 153 13.13 18.56 2.10
N TYR A 154 13.05 18.25 3.40
CA TYR A 154 12.56 16.95 3.88
C TYR A 154 11.06 16.71 3.60
N GLN A 155 10.22 17.74 3.57
CA GLN A 155 8.82 17.55 3.18
C GLN A 155 8.64 17.51 1.66
N VAL A 156 9.50 18.20 0.92
CA VAL A 156 9.49 18.11 -0.55
C VAL A 156 9.84 16.70 -1.02
N SER A 157 10.70 15.96 -0.30
CA SER A 157 10.92 14.54 -0.63
C SER A 157 9.65 13.68 -0.51
N TRP A 158 8.70 14.03 0.35
CA TRP A 158 7.39 13.35 0.41
C TRP A 158 6.51 13.68 -0.79
N LEU A 159 6.59 14.92 -1.30
CA LEU A 159 5.93 15.31 -2.55
C LEU A 159 6.53 14.54 -3.72
N LEU A 160 7.86 14.47 -3.80
CA LEU A 160 8.58 13.72 -4.82
C LEU A 160 8.27 12.22 -4.78
N ASP A 161 8.18 11.62 -3.58
CA ASP A 161 7.76 10.23 -3.39
C ASP A 161 6.35 9.95 -3.93
N SER A 162 5.48 10.97 -3.91
CA SER A 162 4.08 10.83 -4.29
C SER A 162 3.84 11.15 -5.77
N ASP A 163 4.64 12.06 -6.33
CA ASP A 163 4.52 12.52 -7.71
C ASP A 163 5.88 13.04 -8.25
N PRO A 164 6.55 12.30 -9.16
CA PRO A 164 7.80 12.75 -9.76
C PRO A 164 7.64 13.95 -10.71
N PHE A 165 6.42 14.27 -11.17
CA PHE A 165 6.19 15.48 -11.97
C PHE A 165 6.43 16.77 -11.17
N VAL A 166 6.44 16.71 -9.84
CA VAL A 166 6.88 17.83 -8.99
C VAL A 166 8.33 18.22 -9.30
N LEU A 167 9.23 17.25 -9.53
CA LEU A 167 10.61 17.52 -9.93
C LEU A 167 10.65 18.14 -11.34
N LEU A 168 9.85 17.62 -12.27
CA LEU A 168 9.80 18.10 -13.66
C LEU A 168 9.27 19.54 -13.73
N LEU A 169 8.27 19.86 -12.92
CA LEU A 169 7.77 21.23 -12.75
C LEU A 169 8.85 22.14 -12.15
N LEU A 170 9.54 21.69 -11.11
CA LEU A 170 10.64 22.43 -10.52
C LEU A 170 11.78 22.66 -11.53
N ARG A 171 12.03 21.70 -12.42
CA ARG A 171 12.97 21.82 -13.54
C ARG A 171 12.45 22.63 -14.72
N GLY A 172 11.23 23.15 -14.65
CA GLY A 172 10.72 24.17 -15.59
C GLY A 172 9.61 23.71 -16.53
N LYS A 173 9.12 22.47 -16.44
CA LYS A 173 8.06 21.98 -17.34
C LYS A 173 6.85 21.46 -16.59
N ALA A 174 5.70 22.08 -16.81
CA ALA A 174 4.44 21.62 -16.26
C ALA A 174 4.00 20.29 -16.91
N THR A 175 3.27 19.47 -16.17
CA THR A 175 2.80 18.15 -16.63
C THR A 175 2.07 18.21 -17.97
N ALA A 176 1.18 19.20 -18.17
CA ALA A 176 0.44 19.35 -19.42
C ALA A 176 1.36 19.62 -20.62
N ASP A 177 2.34 20.53 -20.47
CA ASP A 177 3.31 20.86 -21.52
C ASP A 177 4.25 19.68 -21.80
N LEU A 178 4.61 18.93 -20.77
CA LEU A 178 5.43 17.74 -20.88
C LEU A 178 4.72 16.64 -21.67
N LEU A 179 3.48 16.32 -21.32
CA LEU A 179 2.68 15.30 -22.00
C LEU A 179 2.39 15.69 -23.45
N SER A 180 2.10 16.96 -23.73
CA SER A 180 1.93 17.46 -25.09
C SER A 180 3.18 17.26 -25.94
N ASP A 181 4.36 17.58 -25.40
CA ASP A 181 5.62 17.38 -26.13
C ASP A 181 5.91 15.89 -26.37
N LEU A 182 5.68 15.04 -25.37
CA LEU A 182 5.87 13.58 -25.51
C LEU A 182 4.90 12.99 -26.54
N GLN A 183 3.64 13.43 -26.58
CA GLN A 183 2.69 13.02 -27.61
C GLN A 183 3.15 13.43 -29.01
N SER A 184 3.66 14.65 -29.18
CA SER A 184 4.16 15.14 -30.47
C SER A 184 5.36 14.34 -30.98
N ARG A 185 6.23 13.84 -30.09
CA ARG A 185 7.42 13.05 -30.42
C ARG A 185 7.14 11.57 -30.59
N SER A 186 6.18 11.04 -29.84
CA SER A 186 5.74 9.64 -29.95
C SER A 186 4.88 9.39 -31.20
N ALA A 187 4.38 10.45 -31.84
CA ALA A 187 3.67 10.40 -33.11
C ALA A 187 4.62 10.13 -34.31
N THR A 188 5.37 9.03 -34.25
CA THR A 188 6.11 8.50 -35.42
C THR A 188 5.20 7.63 -36.30
N GLU A 189 4.04 7.20 -35.78
CA GLU A 189 2.91 6.75 -36.58
C GLU A 189 1.62 7.46 -36.11
N PRO A 190 0.75 7.92 -37.04
CA PRO A 190 -0.53 8.45 -36.63
C PRO A 190 -1.29 7.38 -35.85
N ALA A 191 -1.90 7.72 -34.70
CA ALA A 191 -2.67 6.76 -33.91
C ALA A 191 -3.69 5.99 -34.78
N THR A 192 -4.16 6.59 -35.87
CA THR A 192 -4.97 5.97 -36.90
C THR A 192 -4.36 4.72 -37.55
N THR A 193 -3.04 4.65 -37.80
CA THR A 193 -2.40 3.42 -38.32
C THR A 193 -2.20 2.37 -37.24
N ALA A 194 -1.86 2.78 -36.01
CA ALA A 194 -1.76 1.87 -34.87
C ALA A 194 -3.12 1.23 -34.50
N PHE A 195 -4.20 2.01 -34.52
CA PHE A 195 -5.57 1.52 -34.31
C PHE A 195 -6.17 0.82 -35.55
N ALA A 196 -5.64 1.07 -36.75
CA ALA A 196 -6.02 0.32 -37.96
C ALA A 196 -5.28 -1.03 -38.08
N ARG A 197 -4.23 -1.25 -37.29
CA ARG A 197 -3.57 -2.55 -37.19
C ARG A 197 -4.54 -3.51 -36.53
N GLN A 198 -5.06 -4.44 -37.33
CA GLN A 198 -5.90 -5.51 -36.83
C GLN A 198 -5.06 -6.30 -35.80
N PRO A 199 -5.47 -6.34 -34.51
CA PRO A 199 -4.77 -7.15 -33.52
C PRO A 199 -4.70 -8.58 -34.06
N ALA A 200 -3.53 -9.22 -33.93
CA ALA A 200 -3.46 -10.64 -34.17
C ALA A 200 -4.49 -11.31 -33.27
N GLU A 201 -5.24 -12.26 -33.82
CA GLU A 201 -6.22 -13.02 -33.05
C GLU A 201 -5.49 -13.63 -31.86
N LEU A 202 -5.96 -13.31 -30.65
CA LEU A 202 -5.36 -13.86 -29.44
C LEU A 202 -5.46 -15.38 -29.55
N PRO A 203 -4.42 -16.12 -29.15
CA PRO A 203 -4.54 -17.56 -29.06
C PRO A 203 -5.74 -17.89 -28.16
N ASP A 204 -6.49 -18.92 -28.54
CA ASP A 204 -7.59 -19.40 -27.71
C ASP A 204 -7.09 -19.61 -26.27
N PRO A 205 -7.88 -19.21 -25.26
CA PRO A 205 -7.52 -19.45 -23.88
C PRO A 205 -7.22 -20.94 -23.69
N PRO A 206 -6.17 -21.28 -22.90
CA PRO A 206 -5.81 -22.67 -22.68
C PRO A 206 -7.02 -23.44 -22.16
N THR A 207 -7.27 -24.62 -22.74
CA THR A 207 -8.36 -25.48 -22.31
C THR A 207 -8.13 -25.92 -20.86
N ILE A 208 -9.15 -25.75 -20.02
CA ILE A 208 -9.09 -26.18 -18.63
C ILE A 208 -9.09 -27.72 -18.63
N PRO A 209 -8.06 -28.39 -18.10
CA PRO A 209 -8.07 -29.84 -18.02
C PRO A 209 -9.26 -30.31 -17.17
N THR A 210 -10.07 -31.24 -17.68
CA THR A 210 -11.25 -31.77 -16.99
C THR A 210 -10.91 -32.81 -15.94
N GLU A 211 -9.81 -33.55 -16.13
CA GLU A 211 -9.41 -34.66 -15.27
C GLU A 211 -8.30 -34.26 -14.31
N ALA A 212 -8.40 -34.64 -13.02
CA ALA A 212 -7.35 -34.34 -12.06
C ALA A 212 -6.03 -35.01 -12.46
N PRO A 213 -4.89 -34.30 -12.39
CA PRO A 213 -3.61 -34.95 -12.66
C PRO A 213 -3.39 -36.08 -11.66
N PRO A 214 -2.78 -37.21 -12.07
CA PRO A 214 -2.39 -38.25 -11.14
C PRO A 214 -1.43 -37.67 -10.08
N PRO A 215 -1.41 -38.23 -8.86
CA PRO A 215 -0.46 -37.81 -7.85
C PRO A 215 0.98 -37.94 -8.41
N PRO A 216 1.85 -36.96 -8.17
CA PRO A 216 3.23 -37.05 -8.63
C PRO A 216 3.94 -38.22 -7.94
N ASP A 217 4.74 -38.96 -8.70
CA ASP A 217 5.70 -39.90 -8.12
C ASP A 217 6.90 -39.12 -7.62
N ILE A 218 7.04 -39.04 -6.29
CA ILE A 218 8.07 -38.23 -5.63
C ILE A 218 9.13 -39.19 -5.05
N PRO A 219 10.38 -39.12 -5.51
CA PRO A 219 11.44 -39.96 -4.96
C PRO A 219 11.74 -39.56 -3.50
N ALA A 220 12.06 -40.56 -2.68
CA ALA A 220 12.50 -40.32 -1.31
C ALA A 220 13.81 -39.52 -1.28
N ALA A 221 13.89 -38.54 -0.37
CA ALA A 221 15.07 -37.72 -0.14
C ALA A 221 15.21 -37.42 1.37
N ASP A 222 16.44 -37.24 1.83
CA ASP A 222 16.71 -36.99 3.26
C ASP A 222 16.01 -35.71 3.75
N GLY A 223 15.23 -35.86 4.82
CA GLY A 223 14.49 -34.76 5.43
C GLY A 223 13.20 -34.35 4.70
N ILE A 224 12.81 -35.05 3.63
CA ILE A 224 11.57 -34.79 2.90
C ILE A 224 10.63 -35.98 3.05
N ASP A 225 9.42 -35.75 3.58
CA ASP A 225 8.33 -36.73 3.55
C ASP A 225 7.69 -36.75 2.16
N PRO A 226 7.85 -37.81 1.35
CA PRO A 226 7.32 -37.87 0.00
C PRO A 226 5.79 -37.87 -0.03
N ALA A 227 5.15 -38.47 0.98
CA ALA A 227 3.69 -38.51 1.07
C ALA A 227 3.12 -37.11 1.39
N GLY A 228 3.73 -36.41 2.35
CA GLY A 228 3.40 -35.02 2.66
C GLY A 228 3.61 -34.08 1.45
N LEU A 229 4.72 -34.24 0.72
CA LEU A 229 4.97 -33.43 -0.49
C LEU A 229 3.95 -33.73 -1.60
N ALA A 230 3.59 -35.00 -1.80
CA ALA A 230 2.57 -35.38 -2.78
C ALA A 230 1.21 -34.75 -2.44
N LEU A 231 0.82 -34.75 -1.16
CA LEU A 231 -0.40 -34.07 -0.70
C LEU A 231 -0.36 -32.56 -0.92
N LEU A 232 0.79 -31.89 -0.69
CA LEU A 232 0.94 -30.47 -0.98
C LEU A 232 0.77 -30.17 -2.48
N VAL A 233 1.30 -31.01 -3.37
CA VAL A 233 1.12 -30.85 -4.82
C VAL A 233 -0.35 -31.04 -5.22
N ILE A 234 -1.02 -32.06 -4.68
CA ILE A 234 -2.45 -32.29 -4.92
C ILE A 234 -3.28 -31.09 -4.46
N ASP A 235 -3.01 -30.57 -3.26
CA ASP A 235 -3.70 -29.41 -2.71
C ASP A 235 -3.50 -28.15 -3.57
N ALA A 236 -2.25 -27.88 -3.98
CA ALA A 236 -1.93 -26.76 -4.85
C ALA A 236 -2.66 -26.86 -6.21
N ALA A 237 -2.70 -28.04 -6.81
CA ALA A 237 -3.42 -28.28 -8.07
C ALA A 237 -4.94 -28.07 -7.91
N GLN A 238 -5.53 -28.55 -6.82
CA GLN A 238 -6.95 -28.33 -6.52
C GLN A 238 -7.26 -26.85 -6.26
N ARG A 239 -6.35 -26.11 -5.63
CA ARG A 239 -6.51 -24.66 -5.41
C ARG A 239 -6.42 -23.89 -6.72
N ALA A 240 -5.42 -24.17 -7.55
CA ALA A 240 -5.27 -23.55 -8.86
C ALA A 240 -6.53 -23.76 -9.73
N ARG A 241 -7.11 -24.97 -9.71
CA ARG A 241 -8.38 -25.24 -10.40
C ARG A 241 -9.54 -24.39 -9.91
N ARG A 242 -9.68 -24.25 -8.59
CA ARG A 242 -10.75 -23.41 -8.01
C ARG A 242 -10.57 -21.94 -8.39
N MET A 243 -9.33 -21.45 -8.47
CA MET A 243 -9.03 -20.09 -8.95
C MET A 243 -9.48 -19.84 -10.40
N MET A 244 -9.59 -20.88 -11.23
CA MET A 244 -10.07 -20.74 -12.61
C MET A 244 -11.58 -20.52 -12.69
N THR A 245 -12.35 -20.91 -11.67
CA THR A 245 -13.82 -20.82 -11.66
C THR A 245 -14.37 -19.83 -10.63
N THR A 246 -13.55 -19.42 -9.67
CA THR A 246 -13.98 -18.61 -8.53
C THR A 246 -12.82 -17.75 -8.07
N ASP A 247 -13.12 -16.51 -7.69
CA ASP A 247 -12.14 -15.64 -7.04
C ASP A 247 -11.86 -16.17 -5.62
N LEU A 248 -10.65 -16.68 -5.39
CA LEU A 248 -10.24 -17.18 -4.08
C LEU A 248 -9.39 -16.13 -3.37
N PRO A 249 -9.63 -15.86 -2.08
CA PRO A 249 -8.78 -14.94 -1.33
C PRO A 249 -7.34 -15.46 -1.26
N ASP A 250 -6.40 -14.53 -1.32
CA ASP A 250 -5.01 -14.81 -0.94
C ASP A 250 -4.95 -15.00 0.58
N LEU A 251 -4.37 -16.12 1.02
CA LEU A 251 -4.35 -16.49 2.43
C LEU A 251 -2.96 -16.29 3.00
N PRO A 252 -2.82 -15.56 4.13
CA PRO A 252 -1.58 -15.56 4.89
C PRO A 252 -1.16 -16.98 5.25
N ARG A 253 0.15 -17.23 5.35
CA ARG A 253 0.70 -18.56 5.63
C ARG A 253 0.06 -19.26 6.83
N THR A 254 -0.24 -18.53 7.91
CA THR A 254 -0.88 -19.08 9.11
C THR A 254 -2.29 -19.60 8.84
N ALA A 255 -3.09 -18.85 8.09
CA ALA A 255 -4.44 -19.26 7.70
C ALA A 255 -4.42 -20.39 6.67
N ASP A 256 -3.44 -20.41 5.77
CA ASP A 256 -3.28 -21.50 4.82
C ASP A 256 -2.93 -22.83 5.52
N LEU A 257 -2.13 -22.80 6.59
CA LEU A 257 -1.88 -23.96 7.45
C LEU A 257 -3.14 -24.47 8.13
N VAL A 258 -4.00 -23.57 8.62
CA VAL A 258 -5.30 -23.93 9.21
C VAL A 258 -6.20 -24.60 8.17
N ARG A 259 -6.32 -24.00 6.98
CA ARG A 259 -7.07 -24.59 5.84
C ARG A 259 -6.54 -25.98 5.50
N TYR A 260 -5.23 -26.12 5.40
CA TYR A 260 -4.59 -27.38 5.04
C TYR A 260 -4.87 -28.46 6.09
N ALA A 261 -4.69 -28.17 7.37
CA ALA A 261 -5.03 -29.07 8.48
C ALA A 261 -6.53 -29.42 8.53
N ALA A 262 -7.41 -28.47 8.21
CA ALA A 262 -8.84 -28.70 8.12
C ALA A 262 -9.22 -29.64 6.95
N THR A 263 -8.51 -29.54 5.83
CA THR A 263 -8.72 -30.32 4.61
C THR A 263 -8.14 -31.73 4.73
N TYR A 264 -6.99 -31.88 5.41
CA TYR A 264 -6.26 -33.13 5.57
C TYR A 264 -6.04 -33.46 7.05
N PRO A 265 -7.05 -34.00 7.76
CA PRO A 265 -6.97 -34.28 9.20
C PRO A 265 -5.89 -35.28 9.61
N SER A 266 -5.40 -36.09 8.65
CA SER A 266 -4.30 -37.03 8.86
C SER A 266 -2.93 -36.35 8.96
N VAL A 267 -2.81 -35.08 8.55
CA VAL A 267 -1.58 -34.32 8.67
C VAL A 267 -1.57 -33.61 10.01
N HIS A 268 -0.60 -33.98 10.86
CA HIS A 268 -0.42 -33.36 12.17
C HIS A 268 0.43 -32.10 12.04
N LEU A 269 -0.22 -30.94 12.06
CA LEU A 269 0.41 -29.63 12.13
C LEU A 269 0.18 -29.01 13.53
N ASP A 270 1.14 -28.22 13.99
CA ASP A 270 1.01 -27.43 15.22
C ASP A 270 0.12 -26.20 14.95
N VAL A 271 -1.19 -26.43 14.98
CA VAL A 271 -2.25 -25.44 14.71
C VAL A 271 -3.32 -25.57 15.79
N ASP A 272 -3.85 -24.43 16.26
CA ASP A 272 -4.94 -24.41 17.22
C ASP A 272 -6.16 -25.21 16.70
N PRO A 273 -6.60 -26.27 17.39
CA PRO A 273 -7.75 -27.06 16.96
C PRO A 273 -9.04 -26.24 16.82
N ARG A 274 -9.19 -25.14 17.57
CA ARG A 274 -10.33 -24.23 17.43
C ARG A 274 -10.30 -23.49 16.09
N ALA A 275 -9.11 -23.16 15.59
CA ALA A 275 -8.94 -22.54 14.28
C ALA A 275 -9.32 -23.52 13.16
N ILE A 276 -8.96 -24.80 13.30
CA ILE A 276 -9.36 -25.87 12.38
C ILE A 276 -10.89 -26.01 12.35
N GLU A 277 -11.54 -26.05 13.52
CA GLU A 277 -13.01 -26.10 13.58
C GLU A 277 -13.67 -24.83 13.06
N ALA A 278 -13.10 -23.66 13.33
CA ALA A 278 -13.63 -22.40 12.81
C ALA A 278 -13.58 -22.37 11.28
N TRP A 279 -12.49 -22.88 10.69
CA TRP A 279 -12.35 -23.04 9.25
C TRP A 279 -13.34 -24.05 8.67
N ARG A 280 -13.55 -25.20 9.33
CA ARG A 280 -14.53 -26.20 8.86
C ARG A 280 -15.95 -25.65 8.83
N ASN A 281 -16.32 -24.85 9.82
CA ASN A 281 -17.66 -24.29 9.94
C ASN A 281 -17.88 -23.08 9.04
N GLY A 282 -16.87 -22.22 8.86
CA GLY A 282 -17.03 -20.89 8.27
C GLY A 282 -15.95 -20.44 7.30
N GLY A 283 -14.99 -21.30 6.97
CA GLY A 283 -13.85 -20.98 6.11
C GLY A 283 -13.03 -19.81 6.68
N TRP A 284 -12.62 -18.92 5.77
CA TRP A 284 -11.83 -17.74 6.07
C TRP A 284 -12.51 -16.81 7.08
N ASP A 285 -13.79 -16.49 6.86
CA ASP A 285 -14.54 -15.61 7.77
C ASP A 285 -14.72 -16.25 9.15
N GLY A 286 -14.94 -17.58 9.20
CA GLY A 286 -14.96 -18.33 10.45
C GLY A 286 -13.67 -18.21 11.25
N LEU A 287 -12.52 -18.39 10.60
CA LEU A 287 -11.21 -18.21 11.23
C LEU A 287 -11.01 -16.77 11.72
N HIS A 288 -11.37 -15.78 10.91
CA HIS A 288 -11.24 -14.38 11.29
C HIS A 288 -12.10 -14.01 12.50
N VAL A 289 -13.31 -14.56 12.61
CA VAL A 289 -14.21 -14.35 13.75
C VAL A 289 -13.69 -15.02 15.02
N LEU A 290 -12.90 -16.09 14.91
CA LEU A 290 -12.22 -16.68 16.05
C LEU A 290 -11.11 -15.74 16.57
N GLU A 291 -10.30 -15.20 15.66
CA GLU A 291 -9.04 -14.53 15.97
C GLU A 291 -9.18 -13.02 16.23
N THR A 292 -10.22 -12.36 15.70
CA THR A 292 -10.32 -10.90 15.70
C THR A 292 -11.65 -10.40 16.25
N THR A 293 -11.58 -9.37 17.10
CA THR A 293 -12.74 -8.60 17.54
C THR A 293 -12.84 -7.29 16.77
N TRP A 294 -14.05 -6.83 16.47
CA TRP A 294 -14.30 -5.55 15.81
C TRP A 294 -15.59 -4.90 16.30
N ARG A 295 -15.73 -3.59 16.15
CA ARG A 295 -16.92 -2.83 16.61
C ARG A 295 -17.93 -2.67 15.46
N PRO A 296 -19.07 -3.40 15.46
CA PRO A 296 -20.05 -3.25 14.40
C PRO A 296 -20.81 -1.92 14.49
N PRO A 297 -21.27 -1.35 13.35
CA PRO A 297 -22.12 -0.17 13.35
C PRO A 297 -23.39 -0.36 14.19
N THR A 298 -23.79 0.70 14.92
CA THR A 298 -24.94 0.68 15.86
C THR A 298 -26.25 0.21 15.21
N ALA A 299 -26.45 0.53 13.92
CA ALA A 299 -27.65 0.12 13.19
C ALA A 299 -27.77 -1.42 13.03
N LEU A 300 -26.64 -2.12 12.84
CA LEU A 300 -26.62 -3.58 12.74
C LEU A 300 -26.85 -4.24 14.10
N THR A 301 -26.25 -3.70 15.15
CA THR A 301 -26.41 -4.23 16.52
C THR A 301 -27.80 -3.98 17.09
N ALA A 302 -28.48 -2.88 16.72
CA ALA A 302 -29.82 -2.57 17.23
C ALA A 302 -30.87 -3.61 16.79
N ARG A 303 -30.86 -4.01 15.51
CA ARG A 303 -31.77 -5.05 15.00
C ARG A 303 -31.47 -6.42 15.59
N ALA A 304 -30.19 -6.74 15.75
CA ALA A 304 -29.77 -7.98 16.38
C ALA A 304 -30.16 -8.04 17.87
N ALA A 305 -30.15 -6.90 18.58
CA ALA A 305 -30.52 -6.85 20.00
C ALA A 305 -31.97 -7.25 20.22
N ASP A 306 -32.88 -6.73 19.40
CA ASP A 306 -34.29 -7.08 19.46
C ASP A 306 -34.52 -8.57 19.20
N ALA A 307 -33.91 -9.11 18.13
CA ALA A 307 -34.01 -10.54 17.80
C ALA A 307 -33.41 -11.44 18.89
N ALA A 308 -32.27 -11.08 19.48
CA ALA A 308 -31.63 -11.89 20.51
C ALA A 308 -32.45 -11.95 21.81
N ASN A 309 -33.07 -10.84 22.22
CA ASN A 309 -33.90 -10.77 23.42
C ASN A 309 -35.16 -11.64 23.34
N THR A 310 -35.61 -12.02 22.15
CA THR A 310 -36.77 -12.92 21.99
C THR A 310 -36.44 -14.39 22.23
N VAL A 311 -35.16 -14.77 22.16
CA VAL A 311 -34.69 -16.17 22.23
C VAL A 311 -33.78 -16.45 23.42
N ALA A 312 -33.06 -15.44 23.92
CA ALA A 312 -32.11 -15.62 25.01
C ALA A 312 -32.82 -15.94 26.34
N GLU A 313 -32.38 -17.00 27.02
CA GLU A 313 -32.91 -17.43 28.33
C GLU A 313 -32.21 -16.73 29.52
N GLY A 314 -31.55 -15.58 29.29
CA GLY A 314 -30.78 -14.88 30.31
C GLY A 314 -30.18 -13.54 29.85
N PRO A 315 -29.41 -12.85 30.71
CA PRO A 315 -28.78 -11.59 30.35
C PRO A 315 -27.79 -11.77 29.19
N ILE A 316 -27.80 -10.80 28.28
CA ILE A 316 -26.89 -10.77 27.13
C ILE A 316 -25.74 -9.81 27.43
N GLU A 317 -24.53 -10.35 27.48
CA GLU A 317 -23.31 -9.56 27.60
C GLU A 317 -22.71 -9.29 26.22
N VAL A 318 -22.68 -8.02 25.81
CA VAL A 318 -22.16 -7.60 24.51
C VAL A 318 -20.79 -6.98 24.67
N HIS A 319 -19.77 -7.60 24.05
CA HIS A 319 -18.44 -7.05 23.91
C HIS A 319 -18.06 -7.02 22.43
N HIS A 320 -18.11 -5.83 21.82
CA HIS A 320 -17.82 -5.64 20.39
C HIS A 320 -18.75 -6.49 19.51
N ASN A 321 -18.20 -7.37 18.68
CA ASN A 321 -18.94 -8.31 17.85
C ASN A 321 -19.29 -9.61 18.58
N HIS A 322 -18.95 -9.78 19.86
CA HIS A 322 -19.21 -10.99 20.64
C HIS A 322 -20.36 -10.79 21.61
N TRP A 323 -21.35 -11.68 21.54
CA TRP A 323 -22.55 -11.61 22.34
C TRP A 323 -22.66 -12.91 23.12
N THR A 324 -22.63 -12.81 24.45
CA THR A 324 -22.50 -13.97 25.34
C THR A 324 -23.76 -14.14 26.19
N MET A 325 -24.24 -15.37 26.31
CA MET A 325 -25.38 -15.78 27.15
C MET A 325 -25.02 -17.09 27.85
N GLY A 326 -24.63 -17.01 29.13
CA GLY A 326 -24.20 -18.19 29.89
C GLY A 326 -23.00 -18.89 29.25
N ASN A 327 -23.18 -20.15 28.84
CA ASN A 327 -22.16 -20.98 28.20
C ASN A 327 -22.19 -20.92 26.66
N THR A 328 -22.96 -19.98 26.08
CA THR A 328 -23.12 -19.78 24.65
C THR A 328 -22.62 -18.40 24.25
N GLN A 329 -21.99 -18.31 23.09
CA GLN A 329 -21.57 -17.05 22.50
C GLN A 329 -21.86 -17.06 21.00
N VAL A 330 -22.38 -15.95 20.48
CA VAL A 330 -22.53 -15.74 19.04
C VAL A 330 -21.69 -14.55 18.63
N ARG A 331 -20.99 -14.67 17.50
CA ARG A 331 -20.05 -13.66 17.03
C ARG A 331 -20.43 -13.17 15.64
N LEU A 332 -20.51 -11.86 15.46
CA LEU A 332 -20.80 -11.25 14.16
C LEU A 332 -19.54 -11.15 13.30
N GLY A 333 -19.56 -11.80 12.13
CA GLY A 333 -18.53 -11.68 11.10
C GLY A 333 -18.68 -10.41 10.25
N ARG A 334 -17.61 -10.06 9.54
CA ARG A 334 -17.61 -8.93 8.59
C ARG A 334 -18.39 -9.23 7.31
N ASP A 335 -18.59 -10.51 7.03
CA ASP A 335 -19.53 -11.05 6.05
C ASP A 335 -21.02 -10.86 6.45
N GLY A 336 -21.28 -10.34 7.65
CA GLY A 336 -22.62 -10.08 8.16
C GLY A 336 -23.33 -11.32 8.72
N ARG A 337 -22.63 -12.45 8.87
CA ARG A 337 -23.20 -13.69 9.42
C ARG A 337 -22.85 -13.88 10.90
N TRP A 338 -23.65 -14.68 11.59
CA TRP A 338 -23.54 -14.95 13.02
C TRP A 338 -22.96 -16.34 13.25
N TYR A 339 -21.81 -16.38 13.93
CA TYR A 339 -21.03 -17.59 14.15
C TYR A 339 -21.30 -18.13 15.57
N PRO A 340 -21.81 -19.37 15.68
CA PRO A 340 -22.13 -20.01 16.96
C PRO A 340 -20.87 -20.54 17.69
N TYR A 341 -20.78 -20.30 19.00
CA TYR A 341 -19.71 -20.79 19.89
C TYR A 341 -20.28 -21.32 21.21
N ARG A 342 -19.67 -22.38 21.75
CA ARG A 342 -20.02 -22.96 23.07
C ARG A 342 -18.78 -22.98 23.96
N ASP A 343 -18.95 -22.66 25.24
CA ASP A 343 -17.85 -22.74 26.21
C ASP A 343 -17.54 -24.21 26.52
N GLN A 344 -16.27 -24.57 26.43
CA GLN A 344 -15.75 -25.86 26.87
C GLN A 344 -14.52 -25.60 27.73
N ASN A 345 -14.66 -25.77 29.04
CA ASN A 345 -13.60 -25.58 30.04
C ASN A 345 -12.98 -24.17 30.00
N GLY A 346 -13.79 -23.12 29.87
CA GLY A 346 -13.33 -21.73 29.85
C GLY A 346 -12.73 -21.27 28.52
N GLN A 347 -12.95 -22.03 27.44
CA GLN A 347 -12.58 -21.67 26.08
C GLN A 347 -13.79 -21.73 25.16
N TRP A 348 -13.95 -20.74 24.31
CA TRP A 348 -15.00 -20.70 23.28
C TRP A 348 -14.63 -21.54 22.07
N TRP A 349 -15.43 -22.56 21.77
CA TRP A 349 -15.27 -23.44 20.61
C TRP A 349 -16.35 -23.17 19.56
N PRO A 350 -16.02 -23.11 18.26
CA PRO A 350 -17.01 -23.09 17.19
C PRO A 350 -18.00 -24.25 17.35
N ALA A 351 -19.30 -23.94 17.25
CA ALA A 351 -20.38 -24.88 17.56
C ALA A 351 -21.30 -25.16 16.35
N GLY A 352 -20.91 -24.75 15.14
CA GLY A 352 -21.69 -24.98 13.94
C GLY A 352 -21.45 -23.94 12.83
N PRO A 353 -22.12 -24.09 11.68
CA PRO A 353 -21.99 -23.18 10.55
C PRO A 353 -22.60 -21.80 10.85
N PRO A 354 -22.14 -20.74 10.16
CA PRO A 354 -22.66 -19.39 10.35
C PRO A 354 -24.12 -19.27 9.91
N GLN A 355 -24.89 -18.50 10.67
CA GLN A 355 -26.31 -18.24 10.46
C GLN A 355 -26.56 -16.83 9.92
N PRO A 356 -27.65 -16.60 9.17
CA PRO A 356 -27.97 -15.28 8.62
C PRO A 356 -28.39 -14.27 9.69
N ASP A 357 -28.88 -14.73 10.84
CA ASP A 357 -29.36 -13.90 11.93
C ASP A 357 -28.99 -14.49 13.30
N ILE A 358 -29.03 -13.64 14.31
CA ILE A 358 -28.60 -13.99 15.67
C ILE A 358 -29.53 -15.00 16.36
N ALA A 359 -30.84 -14.96 16.10
CA ALA A 359 -31.79 -15.88 16.70
C ALA A 359 -31.53 -17.31 16.22
N SER A 360 -31.34 -17.48 14.91
CA SER A 360 -30.92 -18.74 14.30
C SER A 360 -29.59 -19.24 14.85
N ALA A 361 -28.60 -18.34 15.06
CA ALA A 361 -27.32 -18.70 15.65
C ALA A 361 -27.45 -19.18 17.10
N LEU A 362 -28.29 -18.53 17.90
CA LEU A 362 -28.54 -18.93 19.28
C LEU A 362 -29.25 -20.28 19.36
N ILE A 363 -30.29 -20.49 18.55
CA ILE A 363 -30.99 -21.78 18.46
C ILE A 363 -30.02 -22.90 18.06
N ALA A 364 -29.13 -22.64 17.10
CA ALA A 364 -28.14 -23.62 16.64
C ALA A 364 -27.15 -24.04 17.74
N VAL A 365 -26.82 -23.16 18.69
CA VAL A 365 -25.97 -23.50 19.85
C VAL A 365 -26.77 -24.09 21.00
N LEU A 366 -28.09 -23.92 21.05
CA LEU A 366 -28.94 -24.48 22.13
C LEU A 366 -29.42 -25.90 21.83
N ALA A 367 -29.49 -26.27 20.55
CA ALA A 367 -29.66 -27.66 20.09
C ALA A 367 -28.43 -28.52 20.43
#